data_AF-A0A0G4AJV6-F1
#
_entry.id   AF-A0A0G4AJV6-F1
#
_cell.length_a   1.000
_cell.length_b   1.000
_cell.length_c   1.000
_cell.angle_alpha   90.00
_cell.angle_beta   90.00
_cell.angle_gamma   90.00
#
_symmetry.space_group_name_H-M   'P 1'
#
loop_
_entity.id
_entity.type
_entity.pdbx_description
1 polymer ?
#
loop_
_entity_poly.entity_id
_entity_poly.type
_entity_poly.pdbx_seq_one_letter_code
_entity_poly.pdbx_strand_id
1 'polypeptide(L)'
;VWGKTQSKIYGPIAGEDYQDNQLRFSLFCQAALEAPRALNLKSNEYFSGPYGEDVVFIANDWHTALLPCYLKSLYKSKGIYETAKVAFCIHNIAYQGRFAFADFSLLNLPEEFKSSFDFIDGYDKPVKGRKINWMKAGILESDKLLTVSP
;
A
#
# COMPACT_ATOMS: atom_id res chain seq x y z
N VAL A 1 12.14 -12.70 6.36
CA VAL A 1 10.95 -13.58 6.32
C VAL A 1 11.07 -14.50 5.13
N TRP A 2 11.00 -15.81 5.36
CA TRP A 2 11.02 -16.81 4.30
C TRP A 2 9.59 -17.02 3.79
N GLY A 3 9.41 -17.09 2.48
CA GLY A 3 8.15 -17.46 1.84
C GLY A 3 7.96 -18.98 1.83
N LYS A 4 6.74 -19.43 1.52
CA LYS A 4 6.43 -20.86 1.33
C LYS A 4 7.28 -21.53 0.24
N THR A 5 7.76 -20.74 -0.72
CA THR A 5 8.67 -21.14 -1.80
C THR A 5 10.12 -21.28 -1.36
N GLN A 6 10.44 -21.12 -0.07
CA GLN A 6 11.79 -21.06 0.49
C GLN A 6 12.64 -19.88 -0.01
N SER A 7 12.10 -19.01 -0.87
CA SER A 7 12.71 -17.73 -1.20
C SER A 7 12.39 -16.69 -0.12
N LYS A 8 13.27 -15.72 0.07
CA LYS A 8 12.95 -14.53 0.86
C LYS A 8 11.92 -13.68 0.12
N ILE A 9 11.01 -13.07 0.87
CA ILE A 9 9.84 -12.35 0.31
C ILE A 9 10.26 -11.03 -0.35
N TYR A 10 11.13 -10.26 0.29
CA TYR A 10 11.40 -8.86 -0.07
C TYR A 10 12.69 -8.64 -0.87
N GLY A 11 13.57 -9.63 -0.92
CA GLY A 11 14.82 -9.58 -1.66
C GLY A 11 15.64 -10.86 -1.52
N PRO A 12 16.69 -11.06 -2.31
CA PRO A 12 17.43 -12.32 -2.36
C PRO A 12 18.17 -12.61 -1.04
N ILE A 13 18.65 -11.57 -0.37
CA ILE A 13 19.32 -11.61 0.92
C ILE A 13 18.79 -10.53 1.87
N ALA A 14 19.25 -10.53 3.13
CA ALA A 14 18.83 -9.48 4.06
C ALA A 14 19.58 -8.18 3.75
N GLY A 15 18.86 -7.05 3.69
CA GLY A 15 19.46 -5.74 3.37
C GLY A 15 19.57 -5.42 1.88
N GLU A 16 19.13 -6.34 1.02
CA GLU A 16 19.00 -6.15 -0.43
C GLU A 16 17.55 -6.44 -0.82
N ASP A 17 16.92 -5.51 -1.52
CA ASP A 17 15.53 -5.59 -1.97
C ASP A 17 15.46 -6.08 -3.41
N TYR A 18 14.40 -6.80 -3.79
CA TYR A 18 14.13 -7.04 -5.21
C TYR A 18 13.78 -5.73 -5.92
N GLN A 19 14.30 -5.56 -7.14
CA GLN A 19 14.05 -4.37 -7.97
C GLN A 19 12.56 -4.20 -8.32
N ASP A 20 11.81 -5.29 -8.35
CA ASP A 20 10.38 -5.29 -8.65
C ASP A 20 9.49 -4.97 -7.45
N ASN A 21 10.04 -4.79 -6.24
CA ASN A 21 9.25 -4.51 -5.03
C ASN A 21 8.22 -3.40 -5.24
N GLN A 22 8.65 -2.30 -5.88
CA GLN A 22 7.77 -1.18 -6.16
C GLN A 22 6.57 -1.59 -7.03
N LEU A 23 6.81 -2.33 -8.11
CA LEU A 23 5.74 -2.82 -8.99
C LEU A 23 4.86 -3.85 -8.29
N ARG A 24 5.47 -4.82 -7.60
CA ARG A 24 4.75 -5.90 -6.91
C ARG A 24 3.76 -5.37 -5.88
N PHE A 25 4.19 -4.43 -5.03
CA PHE A 25 3.35 -3.92 -3.96
C PHE A 25 2.33 -2.88 -4.45
N SER A 26 2.64 -2.13 -5.51
CA SER A 26 1.63 -1.31 -6.21
C SER A 26 0.54 -2.19 -6.82
N LEU A 27 0.91 -3.25 -7.55
CA LEU A 27 -0.03 -4.20 -8.13
C LEU A 27 -0.85 -4.91 -7.05
N PHE A 28 -0.22 -5.31 -5.94
CA PHE A 28 -0.90 -5.94 -4.82
C PHE A 28 -1.98 -5.02 -4.22
N CYS A 29 -1.69 -3.73 -4.02
CA CYS A 29 -2.68 -2.78 -3.52
C CYS A 29 -3.88 -2.62 -4.47
N GLN A 30 -3.62 -2.51 -5.78
CA GLN A 30 -4.70 -2.40 -6.78
C GLN A 30 -5.54 -3.68 -6.84
N ALA A 31 -4.90 -4.85 -6.86
CA ALA A 31 -5.60 -6.13 -6.85
C ALA A 31 -6.42 -6.34 -5.56
N ALA A 32 -5.91 -5.88 -4.41
CA ALA A 32 -6.62 -5.94 -3.14
C ALA A 32 -7.89 -5.07 -3.13
N LEU A 33 -7.91 -3.95 -3.88
CA LEU A 33 -9.10 -3.12 -4.06
C LEU A 33 -10.11 -3.74 -5.03
N GLU A 34 -9.71 -4.60 -5.96
CA GLU A 34 -10.66 -5.31 -6.83
C GLU A 34 -11.32 -6.50 -6.11
N ALA A 35 -10.58 -7.16 -5.22
CA ALA A 35 -10.98 -8.43 -4.62
C ALA A 35 -12.38 -8.42 -3.96
N PRO A 36 -12.78 -7.40 -3.16
CA PRO A 36 -14.08 -7.40 -2.50
C PRO A 36 -15.26 -7.38 -3.47
N ARG A 37 -15.08 -6.82 -4.68
CA ARG A 37 -16.12 -6.71 -5.71
C ARG A 37 -16.08 -7.88 -6.69
N ALA A 38 -14.89 -8.39 -7.00
CA ALA A 38 -14.69 -9.41 -8.02
C ALA A 38 -14.81 -10.85 -7.51
N LEU A 39 -14.38 -11.12 -6.26
CA LEU A 39 -14.35 -12.48 -5.74
C LEU A 39 -15.69 -12.89 -5.13
N ASN A 40 -16.35 -13.87 -5.75
CA ASN A 40 -17.56 -14.46 -5.21
C ASN A 40 -17.21 -15.57 -4.20
N LEU A 41 -17.36 -15.29 -2.92
CA LEU A 41 -17.04 -16.24 -1.84
C LEU A 41 -18.23 -17.16 -1.62
N LYS A 42 -17.96 -18.47 -1.53
CA LYS A 42 -18.99 -19.52 -1.37
C LYS A 42 -18.65 -20.54 -0.29
N SER A 43 -17.53 -20.33 0.43
CA SER A 43 -16.99 -21.29 1.40
C SER A 43 -17.57 -21.13 2.81
N ASN A 44 -18.58 -20.26 2.99
CA ASN A 44 -19.22 -20.00 4.28
C ASN A 44 -20.72 -20.31 4.16
N GLU A 45 -21.27 -21.06 5.11
CA GLU A 45 -22.70 -21.44 5.13
C GLU A 45 -23.63 -20.22 5.28
N TYR A 46 -23.15 -19.18 5.96
CA TYR A 46 -23.89 -17.96 6.28
C TYR A 46 -23.58 -16.79 5.32
N PHE A 47 -22.63 -16.97 4.39
CA PHE A 47 -22.27 -15.93 3.43
C PHE A 47 -21.91 -16.51 2.07
N SER A 48 -22.65 -16.08 1.06
CA SER A 48 -22.35 -16.36 -0.34
C SER A 48 -22.49 -15.08 -1.16
N GLY A 49 -21.42 -14.68 -1.83
CA GLY A 49 -21.39 -13.45 -2.62
C GLY A 49 -20.04 -12.74 -2.61
N PRO A 50 -19.92 -11.64 -3.35
CA PRO A 50 -18.83 -10.68 -3.16
C PRO A 50 -18.98 -9.96 -1.81
N TYR A 51 -17.86 -9.55 -1.22
CA TYR A 51 -17.87 -8.67 -0.04
C TYR A 51 -18.60 -7.35 -0.29
N GLY A 52 -18.55 -6.85 -1.53
CA GLY A 52 -19.20 -5.60 -1.92
C GLY A 52 -18.33 -4.37 -1.63
N GLU A 53 -19.00 -3.23 -1.44
CA GLU A 53 -18.35 -1.91 -1.35
C GLU A 53 -18.37 -1.29 0.05
N ASP A 54 -19.25 -1.76 0.93
CA ASP A 54 -19.31 -1.28 2.32
C ASP A 54 -18.31 -2.05 3.20
N VAL A 55 -17.03 -1.68 3.07
CA VAL A 55 -15.91 -2.40 3.68
C VAL A 55 -14.91 -1.44 4.33
N VAL A 56 -14.18 -1.95 5.32
CA VAL A 56 -13.01 -1.27 5.89
C VAL A 56 -11.76 -2.05 5.50
N PHE A 57 -10.82 -1.36 4.85
CA PHE A 57 -9.52 -1.91 4.53
C PHE A 57 -8.56 -1.66 5.69
N ILE A 58 -7.86 -2.71 6.12
CA ILE A 58 -6.76 -2.59 7.07
C ILE A 58 -5.46 -2.77 6.29
N ALA A 59 -4.78 -1.65 6.03
CA ALA A 59 -3.49 -1.61 5.35
C ALA A 59 -2.37 -1.75 6.39
N ASN A 60 -1.47 -2.69 6.20
CA ASN A 60 -0.37 -3.04 7.09
C ASN A 60 0.99 -2.66 6.48
N ASP A 61 1.71 -1.74 7.15
CA ASP A 61 3.02 -1.22 6.78
C ASP A 61 3.14 -0.68 5.33
N TRP A 62 4.37 -0.29 4.96
CA TRP A 62 4.66 0.33 3.67
C TRP A 62 4.20 -0.47 2.45
N HIS A 63 4.17 -1.81 2.54
CA HIS A 63 3.75 -2.70 1.45
C HIS A 63 2.32 -2.43 0.96
N THR A 64 1.46 -1.88 1.82
CA THR A 64 0.06 -1.56 1.49
C THR A 64 -0.26 -0.07 1.59
N ALA A 65 0.75 0.77 1.79
CA ALA A 65 0.56 2.19 2.05
C ALA A 65 0.02 2.98 0.83
N LEU A 66 0.03 2.38 -0.37
CA LEU A 66 -0.59 2.95 -1.57
C LEU A 66 -2.10 2.75 -1.64
N LEU A 67 -2.65 1.76 -0.92
CA LEU A 67 -4.07 1.42 -0.93
C LEU A 67 -4.99 2.63 -0.71
N PRO A 68 -4.80 3.50 0.31
CA PRO A 68 -5.65 4.68 0.49
C PRO A 68 -5.58 5.67 -0.68
N CYS A 69 -4.40 5.83 -1.31
CA CYS A 69 -4.23 6.70 -2.47
C CYS A 69 -5.01 6.17 -3.68
N TYR A 70 -4.88 4.86 -3.96
CA TYR A 70 -5.62 4.22 -5.06
C TYR A 70 -7.12 4.20 -4.82
N LEU A 71 -7.56 3.93 -3.59
CA LEU A 71 -8.98 3.96 -3.22
C LEU A 71 -9.61 5.33 -3.54
N LYS A 72 -8.95 6.42 -3.11
CA LYS A 72 -9.43 7.78 -3.36
C LYS A 72 -9.41 8.14 -4.86
N SER A 73 -8.28 7.91 -5.52
CA SER A 73 -8.05 8.38 -6.89
C SER A 73 -8.75 7.56 -7.96
N LEU A 74 -8.79 6.23 -7.83
CA LEU A 74 -9.25 5.33 -8.90
C LEU A 74 -10.68 4.85 -8.73
N TYR A 75 -11.20 4.81 -7.50
CA TYR A 75 -12.51 4.25 -7.17
C TYR A 75 -13.48 5.30 -6.65
N LYS A 76 -13.16 6.02 -5.56
CA LYS A 76 -14.07 7.01 -4.98
C LYS A 76 -14.38 8.16 -5.94
N SER A 77 -13.41 8.58 -6.75
CA SER A 77 -13.61 9.56 -7.83
C SER A 77 -14.66 9.15 -8.87
N LYS A 78 -15.01 7.86 -8.94
CA LYS A 78 -16.00 7.27 -9.86
C LYS A 78 -17.28 6.80 -9.17
N GLY A 79 -17.49 7.16 -7.90
CA GLY A 79 -18.65 6.71 -7.11
C GLY A 79 -18.59 5.24 -6.69
N ILE A 80 -17.40 4.64 -6.66
CA ILE A 80 -17.17 3.26 -6.18
C ILE A 80 -16.54 3.33 -4.79
N TYR A 81 -16.92 2.44 -3.87
CA TYR A 81 -16.41 2.41 -2.50
C TYR A 81 -16.65 3.72 -1.73
N GLU A 82 -17.78 4.40 -1.98
CA GLU A 82 -18.06 5.74 -1.42
C GLU A 82 -17.95 5.78 0.11
N THR A 83 -18.48 4.76 0.78
CA THR A 83 -18.45 4.65 2.25
C THR A 83 -17.19 3.98 2.79
N ALA A 84 -16.41 3.29 1.94
CA ALA A 84 -15.28 2.50 2.40
C ALA A 84 -14.21 3.34 3.09
N LYS A 85 -13.54 2.77 4.08
CA LYS A 85 -12.53 3.45 4.90
C LYS A 85 -11.22 2.67 4.94
N VAL A 86 -10.12 3.37 5.20
CA VAL A 86 -8.80 2.74 5.37
C VAL A 86 -8.25 3.02 6.76
N ALA A 87 -7.96 1.96 7.50
CA ALA A 87 -7.13 2.00 8.69
C ALA A 87 -5.71 1.55 8.33
N PHE A 88 -4.71 2.38 8.63
CA PHE A 88 -3.30 2.08 8.36
C PHE A 88 -2.58 1.69 9.65
N CYS A 89 -2.09 0.46 9.70
CA CYS A 89 -1.41 -0.13 10.84
C CYS A 89 0.10 -0.16 10.62
N ILE A 90 0.84 0.53 11.49
CA ILE A 90 2.30 0.57 11.48
C ILE A 90 2.81 -0.48 12.48
N HIS A 91 3.47 -1.51 11.99
CA HIS A 91 4.12 -2.52 12.82
C HIS A 91 5.58 -2.17 13.04
N ASN A 92 6.20 -1.48 12.07
CA ASN A 92 7.60 -1.08 12.18
C ASN A 92 7.92 0.22 11.43
N ILE A 93 8.17 1.29 12.18
CA ILE A 93 8.45 2.63 11.64
C ILE A 93 9.75 2.73 10.84
N ALA A 94 10.68 1.77 10.99
CA ALA A 94 11.97 1.80 10.29
C ALA A 94 11.87 1.44 8.80
N TYR A 95 10.85 0.66 8.41
CA TYR A 95 10.64 0.22 7.03
C TYR A 95 9.53 1.02 6.37
N GLN A 96 9.89 2.01 5.55
CA GLN A 96 8.96 3.05 5.11
C GLN A 96 8.59 2.98 3.62
N GLY A 97 9.18 2.06 2.85
CA GLY A 97 8.99 2.02 1.39
C GLY A 97 9.50 3.31 0.74
N ARG A 98 10.81 3.55 0.87
CA ARG A 98 11.48 4.72 0.28
C ARG A 98 11.99 4.34 -1.12
N PHE A 99 11.66 5.15 -2.13
CA PHE A 99 12.07 4.98 -3.53
C PHE A 99 12.57 6.32 -4.09
N ALA A 100 13.16 6.35 -5.29
CA ALA A 100 13.62 7.61 -5.87
C ALA A 100 12.43 8.52 -6.18
N PHE A 101 12.61 9.84 -6.07
CA PHE A 101 11.51 10.79 -6.31
C PHE A 101 10.92 10.66 -7.73
N ALA A 102 11.76 10.37 -8.72
CA ALA A 102 11.35 10.15 -10.11
C ALA A 102 10.40 8.95 -10.28
N ASP A 103 10.49 7.96 -9.37
CA ASP A 103 9.73 6.72 -9.45
C ASP A 103 8.25 6.92 -9.11
N PHE A 104 7.84 8.12 -8.67
CA PHE A 104 6.42 8.44 -8.46
C PHE A 104 5.58 8.20 -9.73
N SER A 105 6.16 8.51 -10.90
CA SER A 105 5.50 8.31 -12.20
C SER A 105 5.11 6.86 -12.46
N LEU A 106 5.84 5.89 -11.89
CA LEU A 106 5.57 4.46 -12.02
C LEU A 106 4.31 4.02 -11.26
N LEU A 107 3.83 4.83 -10.30
CA LEU A 107 2.67 4.50 -9.48
C LEU A 107 1.35 4.73 -10.21
N ASN A 108 1.35 5.46 -11.33
CA ASN A 108 0.15 5.85 -12.06
C ASN A 108 -0.91 6.52 -11.16
N LEU A 109 -0.46 7.29 -10.17
CA LEU A 109 -1.31 8.11 -9.31
C LEU A 109 -1.42 9.53 -9.88
N PRO A 110 -2.56 10.23 -9.68
CA PRO A 110 -2.66 11.64 -10.04
C PRO A 110 -1.60 12.50 -9.32
N GLU A 111 -1.13 13.55 -9.99
CA GLU A 111 -0.04 14.41 -9.50
C GLU A 111 -0.36 15.09 -8.15
N GLU A 112 -1.65 15.28 -7.83
CA GLU A 112 -2.13 15.84 -6.56
C GLU A 112 -1.63 15.04 -5.34
N PHE A 113 -1.41 13.72 -5.48
CA PHE A 113 -0.93 12.87 -4.39
C PHE A 113 0.58 13.01 -4.15
N LYS A 114 1.34 13.56 -5.09
CA LYS A 114 2.81 13.55 -5.04
C LYS A 114 3.38 14.25 -3.81
N SER A 115 2.72 15.29 -3.32
CA SER A 115 3.08 16.00 -2.10
C SER A 115 3.00 15.09 -0.86
N SER A 116 2.05 14.15 -0.82
CA SER A 116 1.92 13.17 0.26
C SER A 116 3.13 12.24 0.31
N PHE A 117 3.74 11.92 -0.84
CA PHE A 117 4.93 11.07 -0.95
C PHE A 117 6.25 11.80 -0.73
N ASP A 118 6.31 13.11 -1.01
CA ASP A 118 7.57 13.87 -1.04
C ASP A 118 8.32 13.81 0.29
N PHE A 119 9.58 13.38 0.25
CA PHE A 119 10.35 13.12 1.44
C PHE A 119 11.84 13.36 1.23
N ILE A 120 12.51 13.88 2.25
CA ILE A 120 13.97 14.06 2.28
C ILE A 120 14.46 13.51 3.63
N ASP A 121 15.54 12.73 3.57
CA ASP A 121 16.25 12.24 4.75
C ASP A 121 17.77 12.32 4.53
N GLY A 122 18.53 11.96 5.56
CA GLY A 122 20.00 11.93 5.52
C GLY A 122 20.60 10.62 4.96
N TYR A 123 19.80 9.69 4.43
CA TYR A 123 20.30 8.41 3.93
C TYR A 123 20.63 8.48 2.43
N ASP A 124 21.72 7.82 2.05
CA ASP A 124 22.13 7.72 0.64
C ASP A 124 21.31 6.67 -0.15
N LYS A 125 20.63 5.77 0.55
CA LYS A 125 19.73 4.77 -0.04
C LYS A 125 18.27 5.22 0.04
N PRO A 126 17.44 4.94 -0.98
CA PRO A 126 17.82 4.35 -2.28
C PRO A 126 18.56 5.34 -3.20
N VAL A 127 18.41 6.64 -2.97
CA VAL A 127 19.13 7.73 -3.64
C VAL A 127 19.42 8.85 -2.65
N LYS A 128 20.47 9.63 -2.87
CA LYS A 128 20.76 10.83 -2.06
C LYS A 128 19.73 11.94 -2.33
N GLY A 129 19.29 12.62 -1.26
CA GLY A 129 18.36 13.74 -1.37
C GLY A 129 16.90 13.32 -1.44
N ARG A 130 16.16 13.90 -2.39
CA ARG A 130 14.69 13.79 -2.50
C ARG A 130 14.26 12.39 -2.93
N LYS A 131 13.24 11.88 -2.23
CA LYS A 131 12.70 10.52 -2.34
C LYS A 131 11.18 10.59 -2.35
N ILE A 132 10.54 9.47 -2.69
CA ILE A 132 9.17 9.20 -2.25
C ILE A 132 9.18 8.29 -1.02
N ASN A 133 8.25 8.52 -0.10
CA ASN A 133 8.04 7.72 1.09
C ASN A 133 6.59 7.22 1.12
N TRP A 134 6.41 5.93 0.89
CA TRP A 134 5.08 5.33 0.79
C TRP A 134 4.37 5.31 2.14
N MET A 135 5.09 5.00 3.24
CA MET A 135 4.50 5.02 4.58
C MET A 135 3.99 6.42 4.95
N LYS A 136 4.73 7.48 4.60
CA LYS A 136 4.27 8.87 4.78
C LYS A 136 2.95 9.11 4.05
N ALA A 137 2.84 8.69 2.79
CA ALA A 137 1.60 8.79 2.04
C ALA A 137 0.47 7.97 2.71
N GLY A 138 0.74 6.74 3.16
CA GLY A 138 -0.22 5.92 3.89
C GLY A 138 -0.73 6.60 5.17
N ILE A 139 0.16 7.28 5.90
CA ILE A 139 -0.20 8.05 7.10
C ILE A 139 -1.11 9.24 6.76
N LEU A 140 -0.78 9.99 5.71
CA LEU A 140 -1.53 11.18 5.32
C LEU A 140 -2.88 10.85 4.68
N GLU A 141 -2.94 9.76 3.93
CA GLU A 141 -4.10 9.45 3.10
C GLU A 141 -5.12 8.50 3.76
N SER A 142 -4.81 7.89 4.89
CA SER A 142 -5.73 6.96 5.58
C SER A 142 -6.69 7.67 6.53
N ASP A 143 -7.85 7.06 6.78
CA ASP A 143 -8.87 7.61 7.69
C ASP A 143 -8.53 7.38 9.18
N LYS A 144 -7.74 6.34 9.48
CA LYS A 144 -7.32 6.01 10.85
C LYS A 144 -5.89 5.46 10.87
N LEU A 145 -5.14 5.79 11.90
CA LEU A 145 -3.82 5.22 12.18
C LEU A 145 -3.88 4.28 13.37
N LEU A 146 -3.19 3.14 13.24
CA LEU A 146 -3.04 2.11 14.26
C LEU A 146 -1.56 1.75 14.41
N THR A 147 -1.20 1.24 15.57
CA THR A 147 0.12 0.66 15.86
C THR A 147 -0.06 -0.51 16.81
N VAL A 148 1.01 -1.28 17.02
CA VAL A 148 0.98 -2.58 17.70
C VAL A 148 1.26 -2.51 19.21
N SER A 149 1.43 -1.30 19.77
CA SER A 149 1.69 -1.06 21.20
C SER A 149 1.13 0.30 21.64
N PRO A 150 0.60 0.43 22.88
CA PRO A 150 0.19 1.71 23.47
C PRO A 150 1.31 2.75 23.53
#